data_AF-A0A950IH55-F1
#
_entry.id   AF-A0A950IH55-F1
#
_cell.length_a   1.000
_cell.length_b   1.000
_cell.length_c   1.000
_cell.angle_alpha   90.00
_cell.angle_beta   90.00
_cell.angle_gamma   90.00
#
_symmetry.space_group_name_H-M   'P 1'
#
loop_
_entity.id
_entity.type
_entity.pdbx_description
1 polymer ?
#
loop_
_entity_poly.entity_id
_entity_poly.type
_entity_poly.pdbx_seq_one_letter_code
_entity_poly.pdbx_strand_id
1 'polypeptide(L)'
;MAGSVKLKADQVVRRYVGIDVTNALDTVAFGHMWNAFFGWKNLVWDLNKDPANDQVRVDSAHPKMPIKRLVRSHSGTTYADTCIMPEGVDGSNTDPAYTNADVKASDQFMHTFIMRPSADSSSSALNDAGTGSVADLIYLSSHGLHDGVMFGTPGLLAGEWLFQLSVAANGGGTFAGPGWVVLSNCGTLDDPTHEDWLKVMSGPTPLRGVVGFRETCPLEGGSVDFSAVFINQLATGATMLNAWKTAVSTKVSSTAWIVLCHEEAKDDTIADWNASKLKAIASGSKVLRFDSTTPATGTQVTTTPDPYEAFWSKGGTRITAINIFDPANAIAKGDTATITVKPQAPATTFTAGATIAITVVYIRVDYPQIVDISKMFKVTGQTGANAPTTSRTNAKNANTTEPDTWTLTVTGTPSEVTLTVECLDFSMLKELGVPLRLQVNNGSPPPYVFVRNGSIVVR
;
A
#
# COMPACT_ATOMS: atom_id res chain seq x y z
N MET A 1 -21.59 -8.27 -25.71
CA MET A 1 -20.13 -8.08 -25.56
C MET A 1 -19.71 -6.97 -26.52
N ALA A 2 -19.02 -5.95 -26.04
CA ALA A 2 -18.50 -4.87 -26.87
C ALA A 2 -17.34 -5.36 -27.76
N GLY A 3 -17.06 -4.65 -28.86
CA GLY A 3 -15.93 -4.95 -29.74
C GLY A 3 -14.60 -4.84 -28.99
N SER A 4 -13.67 -5.75 -29.25
CA SER A 4 -12.36 -5.81 -28.58
C SER A 4 -11.46 -4.64 -29.02
N VAL A 5 -10.88 -3.91 -28.05
CA VAL A 5 -9.88 -2.82 -28.26
C VAL A 5 -8.47 -3.42 -28.30
N LYS A 6 -8.32 -4.50 -29.08
CA LYS A 6 -7.04 -5.21 -29.21
C LYS A 6 -5.96 -4.34 -29.85
N LEU A 7 -4.73 -4.57 -29.42
CA LEU A 7 -3.55 -4.10 -30.14
C LEU A 7 -3.59 -4.58 -31.60
N LYS A 8 -3.32 -3.66 -32.51
CA LYS A 8 -3.10 -3.93 -33.92
C LYS A 8 -1.65 -4.38 -34.13
N ALA A 9 -1.38 -5.09 -35.22
CA ALA A 9 -0.06 -5.64 -35.52
C ALA A 9 1.04 -4.58 -35.69
N ASP A 10 0.67 -3.35 -36.06
CA ASP A 10 1.56 -2.20 -36.24
C ASP A 10 1.75 -1.36 -34.96
N GLN A 11 1.04 -1.70 -33.87
CA GLN A 11 1.16 -0.99 -32.60
C GLN A 11 2.27 -1.57 -31.72
N VAL A 12 2.82 -0.71 -30.85
CA VAL A 12 3.82 -1.11 -29.86
C VAL A 12 3.26 -2.21 -28.96
N VAL A 13 4.04 -3.27 -28.75
CA VAL A 13 3.68 -4.34 -27.81
C VAL A 13 3.59 -3.76 -26.41
N ARG A 14 2.38 -3.79 -25.84
CA ARG A 14 2.14 -3.43 -24.44
C ARG A 14 2.24 -4.64 -23.54
N ARG A 15 2.71 -4.43 -22.32
CA ARG A 15 2.91 -5.48 -21.34
C ARG A 15 2.17 -5.21 -20.03
N TYR A 16 1.69 -6.26 -19.42
CA TYR A 16 1.21 -6.23 -18.04
C TYR A 16 1.96 -7.28 -17.20
N VAL A 17 1.96 -7.11 -15.89
CA VAL A 17 2.43 -8.14 -14.95
C VAL A 17 1.41 -8.29 -13.83
N GLY A 18 1.09 -9.53 -13.49
CA GLY A 18 0.27 -9.88 -12.33
C GLY A 18 1.15 -10.42 -11.21
N ILE A 19 1.06 -9.80 -10.05
CA ILE A 19 1.75 -10.20 -8.81
C ILE A 19 0.69 -10.53 -7.78
N ASP A 20 0.82 -11.71 -7.16
CA ASP A 20 -0.14 -12.19 -6.16
C ASP A 20 0.59 -12.72 -4.93
N VAL A 21 0.17 -12.28 -3.75
CA VAL A 21 0.66 -12.82 -2.46
C VAL A 21 -0.48 -13.40 -1.62
N THR A 22 -1.57 -13.76 -2.29
CA THR A 22 -2.77 -14.37 -1.71
C THR A 22 -3.10 -15.66 -2.47
N ASN A 23 -4.33 -15.88 -2.95
CA ASN A 23 -4.77 -17.14 -3.57
C ASN A 23 -4.74 -17.15 -5.12
N ALA A 24 -4.17 -16.13 -5.77
CA ALA A 24 -3.96 -16.02 -7.21
C ALA A 24 -5.20 -16.06 -8.13
N LEU A 25 -6.42 -16.31 -7.64
CA LEU A 25 -7.62 -16.38 -8.48
C LEU A 25 -7.90 -15.06 -9.21
N ASP A 26 -7.87 -13.93 -8.50
CA ASP A 26 -8.18 -12.62 -9.08
C ASP A 26 -7.08 -12.13 -10.01
N THR A 27 -5.80 -12.33 -9.66
CA THR A 27 -4.67 -12.05 -10.56
C THR A 27 -4.74 -12.87 -11.86
N VAL A 28 -5.04 -14.17 -11.77
CA VAL A 28 -5.19 -15.04 -12.95
C VAL A 28 -6.36 -14.61 -13.81
N ALA A 29 -7.50 -14.27 -13.20
CA ALA A 29 -8.68 -13.80 -13.93
C ALA A 29 -8.43 -12.44 -14.60
N PHE A 30 -7.82 -11.50 -13.87
CA PHE A 30 -7.46 -10.18 -14.38
C PHE A 30 -6.56 -10.31 -15.60
N GLY A 31 -5.45 -11.03 -15.48
CA GLY A 31 -4.48 -11.17 -16.56
C GLY A 31 -5.05 -11.90 -17.79
N HIS A 32 -5.83 -12.97 -17.57
CA HIS A 32 -6.55 -13.65 -18.64
C HIS A 32 -7.48 -12.70 -19.42
N MET A 33 -8.31 -11.93 -18.70
CA MET A 33 -9.23 -10.97 -19.31
C MET A 33 -8.47 -9.82 -19.98
N TRP A 34 -7.41 -9.31 -19.35
CA TRP A 34 -6.60 -8.22 -19.89
C TRP A 34 -5.98 -8.58 -21.24
N ASN A 35 -5.36 -9.76 -21.33
CA ASN A 35 -4.84 -10.29 -22.60
C ASN A 35 -5.98 -10.51 -23.62
N ALA A 36 -7.08 -11.13 -23.20
CA ALA A 36 -8.19 -11.46 -24.10
C ALA A 36 -8.86 -10.23 -24.72
N PHE A 37 -9.01 -9.13 -23.96
CA PHE A 37 -9.68 -7.92 -24.41
C PHE A 37 -8.77 -6.93 -25.15
N PHE A 38 -7.50 -6.80 -24.70
CA PHE A 38 -6.59 -5.76 -25.18
C PHE A 38 -5.39 -6.30 -25.97
N GLY A 39 -5.11 -7.60 -25.90
CA GLY A 39 -3.99 -8.22 -26.61
C GLY A 39 -2.61 -7.90 -26.02
N TRP A 40 -2.55 -7.33 -24.82
CA TRP A 40 -1.29 -7.03 -24.14
C TRP A 40 -0.60 -8.32 -23.72
N LYS A 41 0.72 -8.36 -23.81
CA LYS A 41 1.53 -9.54 -23.46
C LYS A 41 1.82 -9.56 -21.97
N ASN A 42 1.77 -10.73 -21.33
CA ASN A 42 2.26 -10.84 -19.96
C ASN A 42 3.79 -10.73 -19.95
N LEU A 43 4.36 -9.85 -19.12
CA LEU A 43 5.80 -9.60 -19.03
C LEU A 43 6.59 -10.90 -18.79
N VAL A 44 6.12 -11.77 -17.90
CA VAL A 44 6.83 -13.01 -17.53
C VAL A 44 6.85 -14.06 -18.64
N TRP A 45 6.17 -13.83 -19.76
CA TRP A 45 6.32 -14.68 -20.95
C TRP A 45 7.61 -14.41 -21.73
N ASP A 46 8.36 -13.36 -21.39
CA ASP A 46 9.72 -13.13 -21.89
C ASP A 46 10.76 -14.04 -21.19
N LEU A 47 10.36 -14.75 -20.13
CA LEU A 47 11.17 -15.77 -19.45
C LEU A 47 11.04 -17.14 -20.12
N ASN A 48 12.10 -17.93 -20.00
CA ASN A 48 12.13 -19.31 -20.43
C ASN A 48 11.10 -20.15 -19.68
N LYS A 49 10.50 -21.11 -20.38
CA LYS A 49 9.73 -22.17 -19.73
C LYS A 49 10.69 -23.13 -19.04
N ASP A 50 10.28 -23.65 -17.89
CA ASP A 50 10.98 -24.77 -17.28
C ASP A 50 10.86 -26.00 -18.22
N PRO A 51 11.97 -26.64 -18.61
CA PRO A 51 11.93 -27.82 -19.47
C PRO A 51 11.23 -29.03 -18.83
N ALA A 52 11.16 -29.11 -17.51
CA ALA A 52 10.47 -30.16 -16.77
C ALA A 52 8.99 -29.85 -16.53
N ASN A 53 8.59 -28.58 -16.60
CA ASN A 53 7.21 -28.15 -16.38
C ASN A 53 6.87 -26.90 -17.19
N ASP A 54 6.17 -27.07 -18.30
CA ASP A 54 5.85 -25.97 -19.23
C ASP A 54 4.89 -24.91 -18.65
N GLN A 55 4.30 -25.18 -17.47
CA GLN A 55 3.53 -24.22 -16.69
C GLN A 55 4.42 -23.31 -15.84
N VAL A 56 5.70 -23.61 -15.65
CA VAL A 56 6.62 -22.82 -14.84
C VAL A 56 7.47 -21.93 -15.76
N ARG A 57 7.71 -20.70 -15.32
CA ARG A 57 8.70 -19.81 -15.90
C ARG A 57 9.91 -19.75 -14.99
N VAL A 58 11.09 -19.78 -15.60
CA VAL A 58 12.36 -19.76 -14.87
C VAL A 58 12.92 -18.34 -14.94
N ASP A 59 13.00 -17.70 -13.79
CA ASP A 59 13.80 -16.50 -13.59
C ASP A 59 15.21 -16.92 -13.19
N SER A 60 16.20 -16.71 -14.06
CA SER A 60 17.57 -17.15 -13.81
C SER A 60 18.24 -16.39 -12.65
N ALA A 61 17.78 -15.19 -12.33
CA ALA A 61 18.26 -14.41 -11.19
C ALA A 61 17.58 -14.84 -9.87
N HIS A 62 16.35 -15.32 -9.95
CA HIS A 62 15.54 -15.72 -8.80
C HIS A 62 14.94 -17.14 -9.01
N PRO A 63 15.77 -18.18 -9.09
CA PRO A 63 15.36 -19.51 -9.58
C PRO A 63 14.31 -20.21 -8.70
N LYS A 64 14.12 -19.75 -7.47
CA LYS A 64 13.12 -20.27 -6.54
C LYS A 64 11.82 -19.48 -6.52
N MET A 65 11.80 -18.28 -7.10
CA MET A 65 10.61 -17.43 -7.08
C MET A 65 9.49 -18.10 -7.89
N PRO A 66 8.31 -18.37 -7.29
CA PRO A 66 7.24 -19.03 -8.00
C PRO A 66 6.68 -18.14 -9.12
N ILE A 67 6.94 -18.52 -10.37
CA ILE A 67 6.32 -17.90 -11.55
C ILE A 67 5.64 -18.99 -12.35
N LYS A 68 4.30 -19.04 -12.26
CA LYS A 68 3.54 -20.19 -12.77
C LYS A 68 2.29 -19.78 -13.52
N ARG A 69 2.02 -20.50 -14.60
CA ARG A 69 0.74 -20.55 -15.28
C ARG A 69 -0.24 -21.34 -14.43
N LEU A 70 -1.29 -20.67 -14.01
CA LEU A 70 -2.37 -21.26 -13.24
C LEU A 70 -3.63 -21.33 -14.09
N VAL A 71 -4.47 -22.31 -13.77
CA VAL A 71 -5.84 -22.42 -14.24
C VAL A 71 -6.74 -22.36 -13.02
N ARG A 72 -7.72 -21.46 -13.05
CA ARG A 72 -8.65 -21.21 -11.95
C ARG A 72 -10.05 -21.00 -12.50
N SER A 73 -11.07 -21.28 -11.71
CA SER A 73 -12.46 -21.14 -12.13
C SER A 73 -13.25 -20.34 -11.10
N HIS A 74 -14.13 -19.47 -11.60
CA HIS A 74 -15.09 -18.72 -10.78
C HIS A 74 -16.41 -18.60 -11.55
N SER A 75 -17.52 -18.86 -10.87
CA SER A 75 -18.87 -18.79 -11.44
C SER A 75 -19.02 -19.52 -12.80
N GLY A 76 -18.40 -20.70 -12.92
CA GLY A 76 -18.43 -21.53 -14.15
C GLY A 76 -17.53 -21.06 -15.29
N THR A 77 -16.85 -19.91 -15.16
CA THR A 77 -15.85 -19.44 -16.13
C THR A 77 -14.47 -19.92 -15.72
N THR A 78 -13.66 -20.37 -16.68
CA THR A 78 -12.27 -20.77 -16.44
C THR A 78 -11.31 -19.73 -16.98
N TYR A 79 -10.37 -19.33 -16.13
CA TYR A 79 -9.34 -18.35 -16.41
C TYR A 79 -7.99 -19.05 -16.37
N ALA A 80 -7.05 -18.54 -17.18
CA ALA A 80 -5.70 -19.07 -17.18
C ALA A 80 -4.68 -18.02 -17.60
N ASP A 81 -3.75 -17.71 -16.70
CA ASP A 81 -2.64 -16.78 -16.93
C ASP A 81 -1.41 -17.15 -16.07
N THR A 82 -0.28 -16.49 -16.30
CA THR A 82 0.97 -16.63 -15.54
C THR A 82 1.11 -15.48 -14.54
N CYS A 83 1.41 -15.78 -13.28
CA CYS A 83 1.61 -14.77 -12.24
C CYS A 83 2.92 -15.01 -11.49
N ILE A 84 3.45 -13.94 -10.91
CA ILE A 84 4.53 -13.99 -9.93
C ILE A 84 3.87 -14.15 -8.56
N MET A 85 4.30 -15.13 -7.77
CA MET A 85 3.76 -15.40 -6.44
C MET A 85 4.85 -15.42 -5.37
N PRO A 86 5.32 -14.23 -4.93
CA PRO A 86 6.46 -14.06 -4.01
C PRO A 86 6.31 -14.76 -2.66
N GLU A 87 5.08 -15.07 -2.24
CA GLU A 87 4.78 -15.74 -0.96
C GLU A 87 4.26 -17.18 -1.14
N GLY A 88 4.45 -17.75 -2.34
CA GLY A 88 3.98 -19.09 -2.69
C GLY A 88 2.64 -19.09 -3.44
N VAL A 89 2.28 -20.23 -4.03
CA VAL A 89 1.14 -20.41 -4.95
C VAL A 89 -0.22 -20.13 -4.30
N ASP A 90 -0.31 -20.34 -3.00
CA ASP A 90 -1.49 -20.06 -2.17
C ASP A 90 -1.28 -18.86 -1.24
N GLY A 91 -0.13 -18.17 -1.35
CA GLY A 91 0.21 -17.02 -0.54
C GLY A 91 0.17 -17.32 0.96
N SER A 92 0.32 -18.58 1.37
CA SER A 92 0.29 -19.03 2.77
C SER A 92 1.62 -19.58 3.25
N ASN A 93 2.65 -19.57 2.38
CA ASN A 93 3.97 -20.11 2.67
C ASN A 93 3.94 -21.59 3.11
N THR A 94 2.99 -22.37 2.54
CA THR A 94 2.90 -23.82 2.76
C THR A 94 3.47 -24.66 1.62
N ASP A 95 3.98 -23.99 0.58
CA ASP A 95 4.63 -24.63 -0.56
C ASP A 95 5.85 -25.46 -0.09
N PRO A 96 5.86 -26.80 -0.23
CA PRO A 96 6.87 -27.66 0.39
C PRO A 96 8.33 -27.39 -0.02
N ALA A 97 8.54 -26.69 -1.13
CA ALA A 97 9.86 -26.38 -1.68
C ALA A 97 10.24 -24.89 -1.58
N TYR A 98 9.38 -24.06 -0.99
CA TYR A 98 9.54 -22.61 -0.90
C TYR A 98 9.60 -22.20 0.57
N THR A 99 10.80 -21.86 1.04
CA THR A 99 11.03 -21.62 2.47
C THR A 99 10.81 -20.15 2.83
N ASN A 100 10.66 -19.81 4.12
CA ASN A 100 10.61 -18.41 4.57
C ASN A 100 11.82 -17.58 4.11
N ALA A 101 13.00 -18.21 3.99
CA ALA A 101 14.18 -17.51 3.48
C ALA A 101 14.02 -17.13 2.00
N ASP A 102 13.33 -17.98 1.23
CA ASP A 102 13.03 -17.73 -0.18
C ASP A 102 11.95 -16.65 -0.31
N VAL A 103 10.88 -16.71 0.49
CA VAL A 103 9.87 -15.64 0.61
C VAL A 103 10.53 -14.29 0.89
N LYS A 104 11.37 -14.22 1.94
CA LYS A 104 12.06 -12.99 2.31
C LYS A 104 12.94 -12.45 1.19
N ALA A 105 13.65 -13.32 0.46
CA ALA A 105 14.47 -12.91 -0.67
C ALA A 105 13.61 -12.35 -1.82
N SER A 106 12.46 -12.97 -2.09
CA SER A 106 11.50 -12.50 -3.07
C SER A 106 10.85 -11.17 -2.67
N ASP A 107 10.45 -10.98 -1.42
CA ASP A 107 9.92 -9.71 -0.92
C ASP A 107 10.93 -8.57 -1.06
N GLN A 108 12.20 -8.83 -0.71
CA GLN A 108 13.27 -7.86 -0.89
C GLN A 108 13.43 -7.43 -2.35
N PHE A 109 13.32 -8.37 -3.29
CA PHE A 109 13.34 -8.06 -4.72
C PHE A 109 12.07 -7.33 -5.18
N MET A 110 10.89 -7.74 -4.70
CA MET A 110 9.61 -7.14 -5.07
C MET A 110 9.50 -5.68 -4.65
N HIS A 111 10.14 -5.31 -3.54
CA HIS A 111 10.20 -3.94 -3.04
C HIS A 111 10.68 -2.94 -4.10
N THR A 112 11.63 -3.33 -4.95
CA THR A 112 12.14 -2.51 -6.05
C THR A 112 11.55 -2.89 -7.40
N PHE A 113 11.30 -4.18 -7.65
CA PHE A 113 10.71 -4.67 -8.90
C PHE A 113 9.34 -4.04 -9.19
N ILE A 114 8.47 -3.86 -8.19
CA ILE A 114 7.15 -3.23 -8.38
C ILE A 114 7.30 -1.81 -8.94
N MET A 115 8.36 -1.07 -8.60
CA MET A 115 8.57 0.26 -9.16
C MET A 115 9.07 0.21 -10.62
N ARG A 116 9.76 -0.86 -11.01
CA ARG A 116 10.49 -0.96 -12.28
C ARG A 116 10.41 -2.37 -12.88
N PRO A 117 9.20 -2.92 -13.11
CA PRO A 117 9.02 -4.32 -13.47
C PRO A 117 9.54 -4.58 -14.86
N SER A 118 10.71 -5.22 -14.95
CA SER A 118 11.36 -5.48 -16.22
C SER A 118 11.94 -6.87 -16.35
N ALA A 119 12.10 -7.32 -17.59
CA ALA A 119 12.59 -8.64 -17.95
C ALA A 119 13.59 -8.53 -19.09
N ASP A 120 14.74 -9.17 -18.92
CA ASP A 120 15.73 -9.35 -19.97
C ASP A 120 15.57 -10.75 -20.58
N SER A 121 15.11 -10.80 -21.82
CA SER A 121 14.89 -12.05 -22.53
C SER A 121 16.19 -12.79 -22.87
N SER A 122 17.33 -12.09 -22.93
CA SER A 122 18.62 -12.71 -23.27
C SER A 122 19.18 -13.52 -22.09
N SER A 123 18.99 -13.02 -20.87
CA SER A 123 19.36 -13.70 -19.63
C SER A 123 18.21 -14.51 -19.02
N SER A 124 16.98 -14.36 -19.52
CA SER A 124 15.77 -14.92 -18.92
C SER A 124 15.65 -14.55 -17.44
N ALA A 125 15.87 -13.28 -17.12
CA ALA A 125 15.88 -12.77 -15.75
C ALA A 125 14.91 -11.60 -15.58
N LEU A 126 14.19 -11.59 -14.47
CA LEU A 126 13.53 -10.37 -14.01
C LEU A 126 14.56 -9.43 -13.39
N ASN A 127 14.35 -8.13 -13.58
CA ASN A 127 15.17 -7.10 -12.98
C ASN A 127 14.34 -5.85 -12.64
N ASP A 128 14.86 -5.07 -11.70
CA ASP A 128 14.32 -3.82 -11.18
C ASP A 128 15.05 -2.59 -11.75
N ALA A 129 15.85 -2.78 -12.80
CA ALA A 129 16.59 -1.69 -13.43
C ALA A 129 15.74 -0.89 -14.43
N GLY A 130 14.56 -1.39 -14.80
CA GLY A 130 13.74 -0.81 -15.86
C GLY A 130 14.36 -1.01 -17.25
N THR A 131 15.07 -2.11 -17.45
CA THR A 131 15.82 -2.42 -18.69
C THR A 131 15.32 -3.70 -19.35
N GLY A 132 15.43 -3.78 -20.67
CA GLY A 132 14.82 -4.85 -21.46
C GLY A 132 13.34 -4.56 -21.75
N SER A 133 12.51 -5.58 -21.61
CA SER A 133 11.06 -5.44 -21.68
C SER A 133 10.53 -4.90 -20.35
N VAL A 134 9.67 -3.89 -20.37
CA VAL A 134 9.10 -3.29 -19.14
C VAL A 134 7.58 -3.43 -19.16
N ALA A 135 6.95 -3.71 -18.02
CA ALA A 135 5.48 -3.72 -17.94
C ALA A 135 4.92 -2.29 -17.97
N ASP A 136 3.90 -2.08 -18.80
CA ASP A 136 3.12 -0.84 -18.86
C ASP A 136 2.06 -0.80 -17.74
N LEU A 137 1.57 -1.95 -17.28
CA LEU A 137 0.59 -2.05 -16.20
C LEU A 137 0.97 -3.13 -15.18
N ILE A 138 0.80 -2.80 -13.90
CA ILE A 138 0.92 -3.75 -12.79
C ILE A 138 -0.47 -4.01 -12.24
N TYR A 139 -0.82 -5.29 -12.09
CA TYR A 139 -1.90 -5.71 -11.21
C TYR A 139 -1.28 -6.39 -9.99
N LEU A 140 -1.62 -5.87 -8.80
CA LEU A 140 -1.10 -6.37 -7.54
C LEU A 140 -2.25 -6.78 -6.62
N SER A 141 -2.35 -8.08 -6.33
CA SER A 141 -3.27 -8.66 -5.35
C SER A 141 -2.53 -8.98 -4.07
N SER A 142 -2.96 -8.35 -2.97
CA SER A 142 -2.30 -8.42 -1.66
C SER A 142 -3.25 -8.03 -0.54
N HIS A 143 -2.86 -8.30 0.70
CA HIS A 143 -3.34 -7.50 1.82
C HIS A 143 -2.72 -6.11 1.78
N GLY A 144 -3.42 -5.15 2.39
CA GLY A 144 -3.00 -3.76 2.43
C GLY A 144 -3.29 -3.12 3.78
N LEU A 145 -2.46 -2.16 4.14
CA LEU A 145 -2.62 -1.31 5.31
C LEU A 145 -2.71 0.17 4.90
N HIS A 146 -3.30 0.99 5.77
CA HIS A 146 -3.49 2.43 5.56
C HIS A 146 -2.18 3.27 5.56
N ASP A 147 -1.01 2.63 5.58
CA ASP A 147 0.33 3.26 5.42
C ASP A 147 0.96 2.89 4.07
N GLY A 148 0.22 2.20 3.20
CA GLY A 148 0.72 1.78 1.90
C GLY A 148 1.63 0.55 2.00
N VAL A 149 1.61 -0.17 3.12
CA VAL A 149 2.24 -1.49 3.25
C VAL A 149 1.37 -2.55 2.57
N MET A 150 2.02 -3.44 1.83
CA MET A 150 1.42 -4.54 1.07
C MET A 150 2.15 -5.85 1.42
N PHE A 151 1.39 -6.91 1.62
CA PHE A 151 1.87 -8.21 2.13
C PHE A 151 0.87 -9.32 1.81
N GLY A 152 1.29 -10.58 1.96
CA GLY A 152 0.45 -11.75 1.86
C GLY A 152 0.02 -12.32 3.20
N THR A 153 -0.51 -13.54 3.19
CA THR A 153 -1.26 -14.11 4.32
C THR A 153 -0.41 -14.33 5.59
N PRO A 154 0.85 -14.80 5.53
CA PRO A 154 1.73 -14.99 6.68
C PRO A 154 2.34 -13.68 7.22
N GLY A 155 2.29 -12.60 6.43
CA GLY A 155 3.21 -11.46 6.53
C GLY A 155 3.14 -10.58 7.79
N LEU A 156 2.10 -10.71 8.63
CA LEU A 156 1.91 -9.80 9.78
C LEU A 156 3.00 -9.92 10.86
N LEU A 157 3.65 -11.08 11.01
CA LEU A 157 4.49 -11.36 12.18
C LEU A 157 6.02 -11.35 11.91
N ALA A 158 6.45 -11.33 10.65
CA ALA A 158 7.84 -11.64 10.28
C ALA A 158 8.64 -10.50 9.64
N GLY A 159 8.04 -9.34 9.37
CA GLY A 159 8.72 -8.30 8.58
C GLY A 159 8.82 -8.63 7.08
N GLU A 160 7.99 -9.58 6.64
CA GLU A 160 7.83 -10.06 5.26
C GLU A 160 6.76 -9.17 4.61
N TRP A 161 7.22 -8.10 3.95
CA TRP A 161 6.36 -7.12 3.29
C TRP A 161 6.78 -7.02 1.84
N LEU A 162 5.88 -7.44 0.95
CA LEU A 162 6.05 -7.35 -0.49
C LEU A 162 6.43 -5.93 -0.95
N PHE A 163 5.76 -4.91 -0.42
CA PHE A 163 6.03 -3.51 -0.74
C PHE A 163 5.69 -2.60 0.43
N GLN A 164 6.55 -1.60 0.68
CA GLN A 164 6.32 -0.59 1.70
C GLN A 164 6.52 0.79 1.08
N LEU A 165 5.41 1.48 0.81
CA LEU A 165 5.43 2.76 0.12
C LEU A 165 6.34 3.79 0.80
N SER A 166 6.29 3.89 2.12
CA SER A 166 7.08 4.86 2.89
C SER A 166 8.59 4.57 2.82
N VAL A 167 9.00 3.30 2.78
CA VAL A 167 10.41 2.91 2.60
C VAL A 167 10.88 3.29 1.19
N ALA A 168 10.08 2.97 0.16
CA ALA A 168 10.38 3.35 -1.22
C ALA A 168 10.50 4.88 -1.37
N ALA A 169 9.53 5.62 -0.83
CA ALA A 169 9.50 7.08 -0.90
C ALA A 169 10.69 7.73 -0.17
N ASN A 170 11.02 7.26 1.04
CA ASN A 170 12.15 7.79 1.81
C ASN A 170 13.51 7.37 1.23
N GLY A 171 13.56 6.25 0.50
CA GLY A 171 14.74 5.82 -0.25
C GLY A 171 14.95 6.56 -1.57
N GLY A 172 14.08 7.51 -1.94
CA GLY A 172 14.13 8.19 -3.24
C GLY A 172 13.71 7.29 -4.41
N GLY A 173 12.96 6.22 -4.11
CA GLY A 173 12.39 5.33 -5.10
C GLY A 173 11.41 6.08 -6.01
N THR A 174 11.46 5.77 -7.30
CA THR A 174 10.51 6.28 -8.28
C THR A 174 10.12 5.16 -9.23
N PHE A 175 8.86 5.17 -9.64
CA PHE A 175 8.41 4.32 -10.73
C PHE A 175 9.17 4.65 -12.01
N ALA A 176 9.49 3.60 -12.78
CA ALA A 176 10.02 3.74 -14.12
C ALA A 176 9.49 2.62 -15.01
N GLY A 177 8.63 2.99 -15.97
CA GLY A 177 8.04 2.07 -16.93
C GLY A 177 6.52 1.95 -16.82
N PRO A 178 5.97 1.47 -15.70
CA PRO A 178 4.53 1.34 -15.53
C PRO A 178 3.83 2.67 -15.72
N GLY A 179 2.83 2.69 -16.59
CA GLY A 179 1.92 3.81 -16.71
C GLY A 179 0.86 3.78 -15.62
N TRP A 180 0.35 2.60 -15.27
CA TRP A 180 -0.70 2.46 -14.25
C TRP A 180 -0.44 1.27 -13.33
N VAL A 181 -0.82 1.45 -12.05
CA VAL A 181 -0.85 0.37 -11.05
C VAL A 181 -2.30 0.14 -10.63
N VAL A 182 -2.72 -1.12 -10.62
CA VAL A 182 -4.04 -1.58 -10.16
C VAL A 182 -3.84 -2.35 -8.86
N LEU A 183 -4.33 -1.80 -7.76
CA LEU A 183 -4.20 -2.39 -6.43
C LEU A 183 -5.50 -3.10 -6.04
N SER A 184 -5.42 -4.43 -5.95
CA SER A 184 -6.44 -5.31 -5.36
C SER A 184 -6.07 -5.56 -3.89
N ASN A 185 -6.12 -4.50 -3.08
CA ASN A 185 -5.79 -4.54 -1.66
C ASN A 185 -6.51 -3.45 -0.85
N CYS A 186 -6.47 -3.56 0.47
CA CYS A 186 -7.19 -2.68 1.40
C CYS A 186 -6.40 -1.39 1.70
N GLY A 187 -7.03 -0.22 1.56
CA GLY A 187 -6.61 1.03 2.21
C GLY A 187 -5.24 1.63 1.84
N THR A 188 -4.52 1.09 0.85
CA THR A 188 -3.13 1.52 0.54
C THR A 188 -3.02 2.88 -0.14
N LEU A 189 -4.14 3.45 -0.59
CA LEU A 189 -4.24 4.79 -1.20
C LEU A 189 -4.88 5.80 -0.27
N ASP A 190 -4.91 5.54 1.03
CA ASP A 190 -5.50 6.48 1.99
C ASP A 190 -4.70 7.77 2.13
N ASP A 191 -5.38 8.84 2.55
CA ASP A 191 -4.86 10.19 2.75
C ASP A 191 -3.45 10.29 3.39
N PRO A 192 -3.10 9.48 4.40
CA PRO A 192 -1.80 9.54 5.06
C PRO A 192 -0.64 9.11 4.16
N THR A 193 -0.94 8.30 3.13
CA THR A 193 0.04 7.76 2.18
C THR A 193 0.27 8.68 0.99
N HIS A 194 -0.58 9.69 0.81
CA HIS A 194 -0.60 10.50 -0.41
C HIS A 194 0.70 11.25 -0.66
N GLU A 195 1.39 11.72 0.39
CA GLU A 195 2.70 12.35 0.22
C GLU A 195 3.77 11.35 -0.27
N ASP A 196 3.74 10.12 0.23
CA ASP A 196 4.69 9.10 -0.19
C ASP A 196 4.38 8.64 -1.63
N TRP A 197 3.10 8.57 -2.01
CA TRP A 197 2.68 8.40 -3.40
C TRP A 197 3.16 9.54 -4.29
N LEU A 198 3.03 10.80 -3.86
CA LEU A 198 3.56 11.95 -4.62
C LEU A 198 5.06 11.79 -4.93
N LYS A 199 5.85 11.36 -3.94
CA LYS A 199 7.30 11.15 -4.11
C LYS A 199 7.57 10.09 -5.17
N VAL A 200 7.00 8.89 -5.02
CA VAL A 200 7.29 7.77 -5.93
C VAL A 200 6.73 7.95 -7.35
N MET A 201 5.64 8.73 -7.50
CA MET A 201 5.01 9.01 -8.81
C MET A 201 5.74 10.08 -9.63
N SER A 202 6.71 10.80 -9.04
CA SER A 202 7.35 11.98 -9.63
C SER A 202 8.64 11.73 -10.42
N GLY A 203 8.91 10.47 -10.78
CA GLY A 203 10.12 10.07 -11.51
C GLY A 203 10.23 10.61 -12.95
N PRO A 204 11.38 10.40 -13.62
CA PRO A 204 11.60 10.84 -15.01
C PRO A 204 10.63 10.23 -16.04
N THR A 205 10.17 9.00 -15.77
CA THR A 205 9.10 8.31 -16.50
C THR A 205 7.94 8.10 -15.53
N PRO A 206 7.17 9.18 -15.25
CA PRO A 206 6.27 9.20 -14.11
C PRO A 206 5.17 8.16 -14.26
N LEU A 207 4.86 7.50 -13.16
CA LEU A 207 3.63 6.72 -13.03
C LEU A 207 2.45 7.64 -13.29
N ARG A 208 1.57 7.26 -14.22
CA ARG A 208 0.44 8.10 -14.63
C ARG A 208 -0.67 8.08 -13.59
N GLY A 209 -0.93 6.92 -13.01
CA GLY A 209 -1.88 6.80 -11.90
C GLY A 209 -1.90 5.44 -11.22
N VAL A 210 -2.62 5.42 -10.10
CA VAL A 210 -2.88 4.25 -9.28
C VAL A 210 -4.38 4.20 -9.01
N VAL A 211 -4.97 3.02 -9.16
CA VAL A 211 -6.35 2.75 -8.76
C VAL A 211 -6.35 1.75 -7.61
N GLY A 212 -7.28 1.90 -6.66
CA GLY A 212 -7.38 0.99 -5.52
C GLY A 212 -8.62 1.24 -4.66
N PHE A 213 -8.61 0.66 -3.47
CA PHE A 213 -9.71 0.72 -2.51
C PHE A 213 -9.37 1.64 -1.34
N ARG A 214 -10.33 2.45 -0.91
CA ARG A 214 -10.19 3.33 0.27
C ARG A 214 -10.19 2.55 1.58
N GLU A 215 -11.03 1.51 1.68
CA GLU A 215 -11.12 0.71 2.90
C GLU A 215 -10.94 -0.76 2.55
N THR A 216 -12.04 -1.45 2.29
CA THR A 216 -12.03 -2.89 2.08
C THR A 216 -11.99 -3.25 0.60
N CYS A 217 -11.00 -4.04 0.22
CA CYS A 217 -11.01 -4.80 -1.03
C CYS A 217 -11.89 -6.06 -0.84
N PRO A 218 -12.70 -6.46 -1.84
CA PRO A 218 -13.40 -7.73 -1.79
C PRO A 218 -12.42 -8.92 -1.70
N LEU A 219 -12.93 -10.06 -1.24
CA LEU A 219 -12.23 -11.34 -1.36
C LEU A 219 -12.07 -11.74 -2.83
N GLU A 220 -11.18 -12.69 -3.11
CA GLU A 220 -10.79 -13.12 -4.45
C GLU A 220 -11.95 -13.26 -5.47
N GLY A 221 -13.04 -13.94 -5.13
CA GLY A 221 -14.19 -14.10 -6.03
C GLY A 221 -14.90 -12.79 -6.35
N GLY A 222 -15.04 -11.91 -5.36
CA GLY A 222 -15.53 -10.55 -5.57
C GLY A 222 -14.54 -9.69 -6.36
N SER A 223 -13.24 -9.96 -6.22
CA SER A 223 -12.19 -9.33 -7.02
C SER A 223 -12.28 -9.69 -8.51
N VAL A 224 -12.58 -10.96 -8.82
CA VAL A 224 -12.88 -11.40 -10.19
C VAL A 224 -14.09 -10.64 -10.75
N ASP A 225 -15.17 -10.54 -9.97
CA ASP A 225 -16.42 -9.91 -10.41
C ASP A 225 -16.27 -8.42 -10.70
N PHE A 226 -15.54 -7.65 -9.87
CA PHE A 226 -15.28 -6.24 -10.17
C PHE A 226 -14.29 -6.11 -11.34
N SER A 227 -13.26 -6.96 -11.42
CA SER A 227 -12.29 -6.92 -12.51
C SER A 227 -12.95 -7.12 -13.88
N ALA A 228 -13.95 -8.01 -13.95
CA ALA A 228 -14.73 -8.22 -15.16
C ALA A 228 -15.51 -6.95 -15.58
N VAL A 229 -16.11 -6.23 -14.62
CA VAL A 229 -16.78 -4.94 -14.90
C VAL A 229 -15.76 -3.88 -15.32
N PHE A 230 -14.64 -3.76 -14.60
CA PHE A 230 -13.58 -2.81 -14.88
C PHE A 230 -13.04 -2.97 -16.31
N ILE A 231 -12.64 -4.18 -16.69
CA ILE A 231 -12.09 -4.48 -18.01
C ILE A 231 -13.14 -4.27 -19.10
N ASN A 232 -14.41 -4.65 -18.86
CA ASN A 232 -15.48 -4.40 -19.82
C ASN A 232 -15.70 -2.89 -20.05
N GLN A 233 -15.68 -2.07 -18.99
CA GLN A 233 -15.81 -0.61 -19.12
C GLN A 233 -14.66 -0.02 -19.95
N LEU A 234 -13.42 -0.42 -19.67
CA LEU A 234 -12.24 -0.03 -20.44
C LEU A 234 -12.37 -0.43 -21.92
N ALA A 235 -12.83 -1.65 -22.20
CA ALA A 235 -13.06 -2.15 -23.56
C ALA A 235 -14.18 -1.37 -24.30
N THR A 236 -15.10 -0.73 -23.57
CA THR A 236 -16.11 0.16 -24.16
C THR A 236 -15.65 1.62 -24.30
N GLY A 237 -14.39 1.92 -24.02
CA GLY A 237 -13.81 3.25 -24.17
C GLY A 237 -13.90 4.14 -22.93
N ALA A 238 -14.26 3.59 -21.77
CA ALA A 238 -14.14 4.32 -20.52
C ALA A 238 -12.66 4.58 -20.17
N THR A 239 -12.41 5.67 -19.45
CA THR A 239 -11.08 5.98 -18.92
C THR A 239 -10.72 5.05 -17.75
N MET A 240 -9.43 4.93 -17.40
CA MET A 240 -8.98 4.18 -16.21
C MET A 240 -9.77 4.57 -14.95
N LEU A 241 -9.93 5.88 -14.74
CA LEU A 241 -10.68 6.45 -13.62
C LEU A 241 -12.16 6.06 -13.64
N ASN A 242 -12.84 6.26 -14.78
CA ASN A 242 -14.28 6.03 -14.88
C ASN A 242 -14.63 4.54 -14.83
N ALA A 243 -13.79 3.70 -15.43
CA ALA A 243 -13.93 2.25 -15.37
C ALA A 243 -13.78 1.74 -13.93
N TRP A 244 -12.76 2.21 -13.20
CA TRP A 244 -12.54 1.80 -11.80
C TRP A 244 -13.69 2.21 -10.90
N LYS A 245 -14.06 3.49 -10.95
CA LYS A 245 -15.23 4.04 -10.23
C LYS A 245 -16.47 3.21 -10.48
N THR A 246 -16.77 2.89 -11.75
CA THR A 246 -17.96 2.14 -12.13
C THR A 246 -17.93 0.71 -11.58
N ALA A 247 -16.80 0.02 -11.72
CA ALA A 247 -16.64 -1.35 -11.27
C ALA A 247 -16.82 -1.48 -9.76
N VAL A 248 -16.08 -0.67 -8.99
CA VAL A 248 -16.14 -0.70 -7.52
C VAL A 248 -17.51 -0.24 -7.02
N SER A 249 -18.09 0.82 -7.61
CA SER A 249 -19.43 1.28 -7.22
C SER A 249 -20.52 0.23 -7.48
N THR A 250 -20.34 -0.62 -8.48
CA THR A 250 -21.31 -1.66 -8.85
C THR A 250 -21.16 -2.92 -8.01
N LYS A 251 -19.91 -3.32 -7.71
CA LYS A 251 -19.61 -4.65 -7.16
C LYS A 251 -19.19 -4.65 -5.69
N VAL A 252 -18.79 -3.49 -5.15
CA VAL A 252 -18.22 -3.40 -3.80
C VAL A 252 -18.97 -2.36 -2.99
N SER A 253 -18.83 -1.08 -3.33
CA SER A 253 -19.51 0.03 -2.66
C SER A 253 -19.35 1.32 -3.48
N SER A 254 -20.36 2.19 -3.46
CA SER A 254 -20.33 3.50 -4.11
C SER A 254 -19.27 4.46 -3.55
N THR A 255 -18.71 4.17 -2.37
CA THR A 255 -17.75 5.03 -1.65
C THR A 255 -16.36 4.41 -1.47
N ALA A 256 -16.17 3.14 -1.83
CA ALA A 256 -14.92 2.41 -1.55
C ALA A 256 -13.82 2.62 -2.60
N TRP A 257 -14.07 3.37 -3.67
CA TRP A 257 -13.10 3.58 -4.75
C TRP A 257 -12.26 4.82 -4.52
N ILE A 258 -11.00 4.75 -4.93
CA ILE A 258 -10.07 5.86 -4.96
C ILE A 258 -9.12 5.73 -6.15
N VAL A 259 -8.77 6.87 -6.74
CA VAL A 259 -7.79 6.97 -7.83
C VAL A 259 -6.86 8.13 -7.54
N LEU A 260 -5.55 7.89 -7.59
CA LEU A 260 -4.52 8.93 -7.59
C LEU A 260 -3.91 8.98 -8.99
N CYS A 261 -4.01 10.09 -9.70
CA CYS A 261 -3.38 10.20 -11.02
C CYS A 261 -2.94 11.62 -11.34
N HIS A 262 -1.98 11.77 -12.24
CA HIS A 262 -1.64 13.08 -12.81
C HIS A 262 -2.86 13.64 -13.54
N GLU A 263 -3.03 14.97 -13.52
CA GLU A 263 -4.15 15.64 -14.17
C GLU A 263 -4.25 15.27 -15.66
N GLU A 264 -3.12 15.07 -16.34
CA GLU A 264 -3.03 14.67 -17.74
C GLU A 264 -3.48 13.22 -17.99
N ALA A 265 -3.51 12.39 -16.94
CA ALA A 265 -3.83 10.97 -17.00
C ALA A 265 -5.31 10.64 -16.69
N LYS A 266 -6.10 11.60 -16.19
CA LYS A 266 -7.52 11.36 -15.81
C LYS A 266 -8.40 10.89 -16.98
N ASP A 267 -8.00 11.25 -18.20
CA ASP A 267 -8.67 10.90 -19.45
C ASP A 267 -8.04 9.69 -20.18
N ASP A 268 -7.08 9.00 -19.56
CA ASP A 268 -6.38 7.88 -20.22
C ASP A 268 -7.36 6.76 -20.58
N THR A 269 -7.38 6.38 -21.85
CA THR A 269 -8.10 5.21 -22.37
C THR A 269 -7.14 4.15 -22.88
N ILE A 270 -7.58 2.88 -22.93
CA ILE A 270 -6.77 1.80 -23.53
C ILE A 270 -6.52 2.06 -25.02
N ALA A 271 -7.49 2.66 -25.73
CA ALA A 271 -7.35 2.97 -27.14
C ALA A 271 -6.21 3.98 -27.39
N ASP A 272 -6.14 5.04 -26.59
CA ASP A 272 -5.07 6.04 -26.68
C ASP A 272 -3.73 5.45 -26.24
N TRP A 273 -3.72 4.58 -25.23
CA TRP A 273 -2.51 3.88 -24.81
C TRP A 273 -1.95 2.98 -25.92
N ASN A 274 -2.79 2.16 -26.52
CA ASN A 274 -2.43 1.30 -27.65
C ASN A 274 -1.94 2.11 -28.86
N ALA A 275 -2.55 3.28 -29.10
CA ALA A 275 -2.16 4.19 -30.17
C ALA A 275 -0.95 5.08 -29.85
N SER A 276 -0.38 4.98 -28.64
CA SER A 276 0.68 5.88 -28.15
C SER A 276 0.30 7.36 -28.22
N LYS A 277 -0.96 7.67 -27.88
CA LYS A 277 -1.57 9.01 -27.91
C LYS A 277 -1.86 9.57 -26.52
N LEU A 278 -1.41 8.90 -25.45
CA LEU A 278 -1.56 9.42 -24.10
C LEU A 278 -0.86 10.78 -23.98
N LYS A 279 -1.48 11.70 -23.23
CA LYS A 279 -0.90 13.01 -22.93
C LYS A 279 0.42 12.82 -22.15
N ALA A 280 1.46 13.55 -22.54
CA ALA A 280 2.70 13.57 -21.76
C ALA A 280 2.45 14.17 -20.38
N ILE A 281 3.13 13.64 -19.36
CA ILE A 281 3.12 14.18 -18.00
C ILE A 281 4.34 15.10 -17.89
N ALA A 282 4.11 16.37 -17.54
CA ALA A 282 5.17 17.33 -17.40
C ALA A 282 5.82 17.22 -16.01
N SER A 283 7.07 17.70 -15.90
CA SER A 283 7.69 17.86 -14.60
C SER A 283 6.86 18.85 -13.77
N GLY A 284 6.51 18.47 -12.54
CA GLY A 284 5.66 19.27 -11.66
C GLY A 284 4.16 19.20 -11.96
N SER A 285 3.72 18.29 -12.85
CA SER A 285 2.28 18.01 -13.04
C SER A 285 1.61 17.69 -11.72
N LYS A 286 0.35 18.13 -11.59
CA LYS A 286 -0.45 17.93 -10.38
C LYS A 286 -0.93 16.49 -10.33
N VAL A 287 -0.77 15.85 -9.18
CA VAL A 287 -1.48 14.60 -8.87
C VAL A 287 -2.81 14.96 -8.21
N LEU A 288 -3.88 14.36 -8.69
CA LEU A 288 -5.24 14.53 -8.22
C LEU A 288 -5.72 13.22 -7.59
N ARG A 289 -6.39 13.35 -6.45
CA ARG A 289 -7.18 12.29 -5.81
C ARG A 289 -8.62 12.39 -6.27
N PHE A 290 -9.17 11.30 -6.77
CA PHE A 290 -10.59 11.17 -7.08
C PHE A 290 -11.21 10.08 -6.22
N ASP A 291 -12.37 10.38 -5.64
CA ASP A 291 -13.18 9.47 -4.85
C ASP A 291 -14.66 9.86 -4.90
N SER A 292 -15.50 9.25 -4.06
CA SER A 292 -16.94 9.55 -4.01
C SER A 292 -17.29 11.00 -3.65
N THR A 293 -16.37 11.76 -3.05
CA THR A 293 -16.60 13.15 -2.64
C THR A 293 -16.24 14.16 -3.73
N THR A 294 -15.16 13.92 -4.49
CA THR A 294 -14.72 14.79 -5.60
C THR A 294 -14.59 14.04 -6.93
N PRO A 295 -15.64 13.31 -7.39
CA PRO A 295 -15.50 12.35 -8.48
C PRO A 295 -15.25 12.94 -9.87
N ALA A 296 -15.57 14.22 -10.08
CA ALA A 296 -15.47 14.88 -11.38
C ALA A 296 -14.25 15.81 -11.48
N THR A 297 -13.92 16.50 -10.39
CA THR A 297 -12.86 17.50 -10.36
C THR A 297 -11.56 16.97 -9.78
N GLY A 298 -11.65 15.95 -8.94
CA GLY A 298 -10.56 15.54 -8.06
C GLY A 298 -10.24 16.59 -7.00
N THR A 299 -9.39 16.22 -6.07
CA THR A 299 -8.74 17.08 -5.09
C THR A 299 -7.25 17.03 -5.35
N GLN A 300 -6.58 18.16 -5.51
CA GLN A 300 -5.12 18.16 -5.67
C GLN A 300 -4.47 17.56 -4.42
N VAL A 301 -3.66 16.54 -4.64
CA VAL A 301 -2.81 15.98 -3.60
C VAL A 301 -1.67 16.97 -3.38
N THR A 302 -1.50 17.40 -2.14
CA THR A 302 -0.43 18.31 -1.75
C THR A 302 0.37 17.65 -0.64
N THR A 303 1.68 17.93 -0.62
CA THR A 303 2.51 17.63 0.55
C THR A 303 1.89 18.37 1.72
N THR A 304 1.32 17.61 2.67
CA THR A 304 0.81 18.17 3.91
C THR A 304 1.80 17.77 4.98
N PRO A 305 2.72 18.67 5.37
CA PRO A 305 3.71 18.36 6.38
C PRO A 305 3.00 17.94 7.67
N ASP A 306 3.43 16.84 8.30
CA ASP A 306 2.88 16.40 9.58
C ASP A 306 3.14 17.51 10.61
N PRO A 307 2.15 18.00 11.38
CA PRO A 307 2.29 19.20 12.22
C PRO A 307 3.40 19.03 13.27
N TYR A 308 3.72 17.78 13.56
CA TYR A 308 4.74 17.31 14.45
C TYR A 308 5.49 16.16 13.81
N GLU A 309 6.76 16.06 14.15
CA GLU A 309 7.44 14.79 14.09
C GLU A 309 7.10 14.03 15.38
N ALA A 310 6.47 12.86 15.26
CA ALA A 310 6.18 11.99 16.40
C ALA A 310 6.62 10.56 16.11
N PHE A 311 7.23 9.92 17.10
CA PHE A 311 7.77 8.57 16.96
C PHE A 311 7.86 7.85 18.30
N TRP A 312 7.85 6.53 18.24
CA TRP A 312 8.19 5.68 19.37
C TRP A 312 9.71 5.49 19.46
N SER A 313 10.20 5.24 20.68
CA SER A 313 11.56 4.77 20.93
C SER A 313 11.54 3.64 21.95
N LYS A 314 12.35 2.60 21.75
CA LYS A 314 12.53 1.46 22.67
C LYS A 314 14.02 1.22 22.89
N GLY A 315 14.45 1.13 24.15
CA GLY A 315 15.87 0.93 24.48
C GLY A 315 16.81 2.02 23.93
N GLY A 316 16.31 3.25 23.73
CA GLY A 316 17.04 4.36 23.10
C GLY A 316 17.03 4.35 21.58
N THR A 317 16.55 3.29 20.94
CA THR A 317 16.39 3.21 19.48
C THR A 317 15.12 3.91 19.05
N ARG A 318 15.25 4.94 18.19
CA ARG A 318 14.11 5.54 17.50
C ARG A 318 13.50 4.55 16.51
N ILE A 319 12.19 4.39 16.58
CA ILE A 319 11.43 3.61 15.60
C ILE A 319 11.13 4.47 14.38
N THR A 320 11.31 3.88 13.20
CA THR A 320 11.20 4.49 11.87
C THR A 320 10.49 3.50 10.95
N ALA A 321 10.04 3.96 9.77
CA ALA A 321 9.50 3.08 8.74
C ALA A 321 10.46 1.93 8.35
N ILE A 322 11.77 2.14 8.49
CA ILE A 322 12.80 1.16 8.07
C ILE A 322 12.98 0.05 9.12
N ASN A 323 12.88 0.37 10.41
CA ASN A 323 13.22 -0.57 11.50
C ASN A 323 12.02 -1.00 12.36
N ILE A 324 10.81 -0.52 12.07
CA ILE A 324 9.60 -0.83 12.85
C ILE A 324 9.30 -2.33 12.96
N PHE A 325 9.65 -3.10 11.94
CA PHE A 325 9.41 -4.54 11.89
C PHE A 325 10.58 -5.37 12.42
N ASP A 326 11.67 -4.74 12.90
CA ASP A 326 12.73 -5.47 13.58
C ASP A 326 12.17 -6.12 14.86
N PRO A 327 12.34 -7.45 15.03
CA PRO A 327 12.00 -8.15 16.25
C PRO A 327 12.43 -7.47 17.56
N ALA A 328 13.58 -6.80 17.57
CA ALA A 328 14.09 -6.09 18.74
C ALA A 328 13.31 -4.80 19.08
N ASN A 329 12.64 -4.21 18.08
CA ASN A 329 11.91 -2.96 18.18
C ASN A 329 10.43 -3.13 18.51
N ALA A 330 9.87 -4.33 18.36
CA ALA A 330 8.51 -4.63 18.77
C ALA A 330 8.35 -4.48 20.29
N ILE A 331 7.19 -3.99 20.75
CA ILE A 331 6.86 -3.87 22.18
C ILE A 331 6.10 -5.11 22.67
N ALA A 332 6.43 -5.53 23.88
CA ALA A 332 5.79 -6.61 24.61
C ALA A 332 5.44 -6.13 26.03
N LYS A 333 4.61 -6.90 26.72
CA LYS A 333 4.30 -6.66 28.14
C LYS A 333 5.58 -6.55 28.99
N GLY A 334 5.64 -5.52 29.81
CA GLY A 334 6.78 -5.19 30.68
C GLY A 334 7.82 -4.28 30.03
N ASP A 335 7.78 -4.06 28.71
CA ASP A 335 8.68 -3.12 28.07
C ASP A 335 8.40 -1.69 28.49
N THR A 336 9.45 -0.86 28.47
CA THR A 336 9.32 0.60 28.55
C THR A 336 9.59 1.20 27.17
N ALA A 337 8.71 2.09 26.73
CA ALA A 337 8.83 2.84 25.49
C ALA A 337 8.63 4.34 25.74
N THR A 338 9.17 5.16 24.85
CA THR A 338 9.01 6.62 24.88
C THR A 338 8.35 7.08 23.60
N ILE A 339 7.29 7.86 23.72
CA ILE A 339 6.73 8.64 22.62
C ILE A 339 7.38 10.02 22.66
N THR A 340 8.02 10.41 21.57
CA THR A 340 8.61 11.75 21.43
C THR A 340 7.81 12.53 20.39
N VAL A 341 7.47 13.77 20.71
CA VAL A 341 6.82 14.72 19.80
C VAL A 341 7.72 15.95 19.67
N LYS A 342 8.04 16.34 18.44
CA LYS A 342 8.86 17.52 18.11
C LYS A 342 8.11 18.49 17.22
N PRO A 343 8.34 19.81 17.36
CA PRO A 343 7.82 20.79 16.41
C PRO A 343 8.34 20.47 15.01
N GLN A 344 7.52 20.70 13.99
CA GLN A 344 7.99 20.59 12.62
C GLN A 344 8.84 21.82 12.21
N ALA A 345 9.88 21.57 11.42
CA ALA A 345 10.70 22.62 10.83
C ALA A 345 9.83 23.66 10.07
N PRO A 346 10.17 24.96 10.15
CA PRO A 346 11.40 25.52 10.72
C PRO A 346 11.35 25.74 12.25
N ALA A 347 10.24 25.42 12.93
CA ALA A 347 10.17 25.58 14.37
C ALA A 347 11.11 24.60 15.07
N THR A 348 11.89 25.10 16.04
CA THR A 348 12.83 24.30 16.83
C THR A 348 12.37 24.09 18.27
N THR A 349 11.33 24.81 18.71
CA THR A 349 10.74 24.72 20.05
C THR A 349 9.23 24.85 20.00
N PHE A 350 8.54 24.24 20.97
CA PHE A 350 7.11 24.45 21.17
C PHE A 350 6.81 25.82 21.80
N THR A 351 5.57 26.28 21.59
CA THR A 351 5.02 27.42 22.33
C THR A 351 4.50 26.96 23.69
N ALA A 352 4.79 27.73 24.75
CA ALA A 352 4.25 27.47 26.08
C ALA A 352 2.73 27.46 26.08
N GLY A 353 2.12 26.49 26.75
CA GLY A 353 0.67 26.33 26.81
C GLY A 353 0.06 25.66 25.58
N ALA A 354 0.85 25.27 24.57
CA ALA A 354 0.35 24.46 23.47
C ALA A 354 -0.20 23.12 24.00
N THR A 355 -1.37 22.72 23.55
CA THR A 355 -1.93 21.40 23.85
C THR A 355 -1.40 20.40 22.85
N ILE A 356 -1.03 19.20 23.29
CA ILE A 356 -0.66 18.05 22.46
C ILE A 356 -1.57 16.90 22.86
N ALA A 357 -2.38 16.41 21.93
CA ALA A 357 -3.17 15.20 22.08
C ALA A 357 -2.53 14.08 21.25
N ILE A 358 -2.23 12.94 21.90
CA ILE A 358 -1.61 11.76 21.33
C ILE A 358 -2.63 10.62 21.39
N THR A 359 -3.22 10.29 20.25
CA THR A 359 -4.21 9.21 20.10
C THR A 359 -3.53 7.97 19.54
N VAL A 360 -3.72 6.82 20.20
CA VAL A 360 -3.25 5.53 19.67
C VAL A 360 -4.30 4.98 18.70
N VAL A 361 -3.88 4.71 17.47
CA VAL A 361 -4.76 4.21 16.40
C VAL A 361 -4.30 2.82 15.96
N TYR A 362 -5.25 1.88 15.93
CA TYR A 362 -5.05 0.55 15.34
C TYR A 362 -5.45 0.55 13.86
N ILE A 363 -4.63 -0.04 12.99
CA ILE A 363 -4.71 0.16 11.53
C ILE A 363 -5.87 -0.57 10.85
N ARG A 364 -6.43 -1.65 11.41
CA ARG A 364 -7.61 -2.30 10.82
C ARG A 364 -8.88 -1.51 11.15
N VAL A 365 -9.22 -0.55 10.29
CA VAL A 365 -10.38 0.36 10.44
C VAL A 365 -11.75 -0.31 10.34
N ASP A 366 -11.76 -1.53 9.78
CA ASP A 366 -12.91 -2.42 9.65
C ASP A 366 -13.12 -3.29 10.89
N TYR A 367 -12.14 -3.34 11.81
CA TYR A 367 -12.32 -3.99 13.10
C TYR A 367 -12.90 -2.99 14.11
N PRO A 368 -14.09 -3.24 14.66
CA PRO A 368 -14.63 -2.47 15.78
C PRO A 368 -13.88 -2.87 17.06
N GLN A 369 -12.58 -2.60 17.10
CA GLN A 369 -11.74 -2.93 18.24
C GLN A 369 -11.59 -1.68 19.11
N ILE A 370 -11.95 -1.84 20.38
CA ILE A 370 -11.87 -0.78 21.37
C ILE A 370 -10.46 -0.80 21.94
N VAL A 371 -9.77 0.33 21.79
CA VAL A 371 -8.44 0.57 22.35
C VAL A 371 -8.60 1.30 23.67
N ASP A 372 -8.06 0.74 24.75
CA ASP A 372 -7.99 1.40 26.06
C ASP A 372 -6.52 1.62 26.44
N ILE A 373 -6.04 2.84 26.22
CA ILE A 373 -4.64 3.19 26.47
C ILE A 373 -4.26 3.07 27.95
N SER A 374 -5.21 3.14 28.88
CA SER A 374 -4.93 3.03 30.32
C SER A 374 -4.75 1.58 30.77
N LYS A 375 -5.32 0.63 30.03
CA LYS A 375 -5.09 -0.81 30.21
C LYS A 375 -3.85 -1.28 29.47
N MET A 376 -3.56 -0.70 28.31
CA MET A 376 -2.41 -1.07 27.49
C MET A 376 -1.10 -0.50 28.01
N PHE A 377 -1.14 0.69 28.61
CA PHE A 377 0.05 1.43 29.00
C PHE A 377 -0.14 2.14 30.33
N LYS A 378 0.96 2.25 31.08
CA LYS A 378 1.05 3.11 32.26
C LYS A 378 2.07 4.20 31.99
N VAL A 379 1.66 5.45 32.15
CA VAL A 379 2.59 6.59 32.08
C VAL A 379 3.51 6.56 33.30
N THR A 380 4.82 6.50 33.05
CA THR A 380 5.85 6.44 34.09
C THR A 380 6.72 7.70 34.15
N GLY A 381 6.65 8.56 33.12
CA GLY A 381 7.30 9.86 33.14
C GLY A 381 6.94 10.72 31.94
N GLN A 382 7.20 12.02 32.06
CA GLN A 382 6.98 13.00 31.00
C GLN A 382 7.97 14.16 31.13
N THR A 383 8.35 14.76 30.00
CA THR A 383 9.21 15.96 29.95
C THR A 383 8.64 16.98 28.98
N GLY A 384 8.82 18.27 29.28
CA GLY A 384 8.37 19.37 28.42
C GLY A 384 6.86 19.65 28.44
N ALA A 385 6.10 18.94 29.28
CA ALA A 385 4.66 19.13 29.45
C ALA A 385 4.21 18.79 30.87
N ASN A 386 2.96 19.12 31.20
CA ASN A 386 2.30 18.67 32.42
C ASN A 386 1.98 17.17 32.38
N ALA A 387 1.51 16.61 33.51
CA ALA A 387 1.04 15.24 33.55
C ALA A 387 -0.13 15.03 32.56
N PRO A 388 -0.12 13.96 31.75
CA PRO A 388 -1.16 13.72 30.77
C PRO A 388 -2.51 13.47 31.45
N THR A 389 -3.57 14.02 30.86
CA THR A 389 -4.93 13.56 31.09
C THR A 389 -5.33 12.59 29.98
N THR A 390 -6.43 11.85 30.18
CA THR A 390 -6.93 10.91 29.17
C THR A 390 -8.27 11.36 28.61
N SER A 391 -8.48 11.17 27.32
CA SER A 391 -9.73 11.50 26.63
C SER A 391 -10.09 10.46 25.58
N ARG A 392 -11.25 10.64 24.95
CA ARG A 392 -11.76 9.84 23.83
C ARG A 392 -11.78 10.71 22.59
N THR A 393 -10.93 10.43 21.62
CA THR A 393 -10.88 11.21 20.36
C THR A 393 -11.07 10.35 19.12
N ASN A 394 -10.85 9.03 19.19
CA ASN A 394 -11.12 8.16 18.05
C ASN A 394 -12.64 8.01 17.88
N ALA A 395 -13.16 8.46 16.74
CA ALA A 395 -14.58 8.34 16.42
C ALA A 395 -15.08 6.89 16.42
N LYS A 396 -14.20 5.91 16.17
CA LYS A 396 -14.52 4.48 16.23
C LYS A 396 -14.69 3.97 17.68
N ASN A 397 -14.18 4.69 18.67
CA ASN A 397 -14.36 4.44 20.10
C ASN A 397 -15.44 5.32 20.75
N ALA A 398 -16.17 6.14 19.98
CA ALA A 398 -17.05 7.18 20.51
C ALA A 398 -18.14 6.68 21.48
N ASN A 399 -18.55 5.40 21.36
CA ASN A 399 -19.61 4.79 22.17
C ASN A 399 -19.10 4.01 23.39
N THR A 400 -17.83 4.17 23.73
CA THR A 400 -17.12 3.38 24.74
C THR A 400 -16.68 4.29 25.87
N THR A 401 -16.46 3.76 27.07
CA THR A 401 -15.94 4.54 28.22
C THR A 401 -14.41 4.56 28.28
N GLU A 402 -13.78 3.77 27.42
CA GLU A 402 -12.36 3.50 27.34
C GLU A 402 -11.62 4.70 26.71
N PRO A 403 -10.61 5.27 27.37
CA PRO A 403 -9.81 6.34 26.78
C PRO A 403 -8.85 5.77 25.72
N ASP A 404 -8.61 6.56 24.66
CA ASP A 404 -7.68 6.21 23.57
C ASP A 404 -6.60 7.27 23.31
N THR A 405 -6.65 8.36 24.08
CA THR A 405 -5.84 9.57 23.85
C THR A 405 -5.23 10.08 25.14
N TRP A 406 -3.93 10.38 25.12
CA TRP A 406 -3.29 11.22 26.13
C TRP A 406 -3.31 12.68 25.69
N THR A 407 -3.69 13.59 26.59
CA THR A 407 -3.63 15.04 26.35
C THR A 407 -2.67 15.69 27.34
N LEU A 408 -1.70 16.43 26.80
CA LEU A 408 -0.67 17.14 27.54
C LEU A 408 -0.67 18.63 27.17
N THR A 409 -0.23 19.48 28.08
CA THR A 409 -0.02 20.91 27.88
C THR A 409 1.46 21.22 28.05
N VAL A 410 2.08 21.77 27.00
CA VAL A 410 3.49 22.12 26.95
C VAL A 410 3.85 23.12 28.05
N THR A 411 4.92 22.84 28.79
CA THR A 411 5.48 23.72 29.82
C THR A 411 6.74 24.41 29.30
N GLY A 412 6.73 25.75 29.25
CA GLY A 412 7.85 26.53 28.69
C GLY A 412 7.98 26.37 27.17
N THR A 413 9.20 26.43 26.64
CA THR A 413 9.47 26.33 25.20
C THR A 413 10.46 25.20 24.87
N PRO A 414 10.11 23.94 25.17
CA PRO A 414 11.01 22.82 24.96
C PRO A 414 11.18 22.51 23.47
N SER A 415 12.31 21.92 23.10
CA SER A 415 12.55 21.41 21.75
C SER A 415 11.81 20.11 21.44
N GLU A 416 11.37 19.39 22.48
CA GLU A 416 10.61 18.15 22.37
C GLU A 416 9.73 17.93 23.61
N VAL A 417 8.63 17.21 23.42
CA VAL A 417 7.81 16.66 24.51
C VAL A 417 7.97 15.14 24.49
N THR A 418 8.22 14.54 25.64
CA THR A 418 8.34 13.09 25.77
C THR A 418 7.32 12.54 26.74
N LEU A 419 6.76 11.38 26.40
CA LEU A 419 5.88 10.58 27.24
C LEU A 419 6.47 9.18 27.35
N THR A 420 6.89 8.80 28.55
CA THR A 420 7.44 7.46 28.83
C THR A 420 6.34 6.57 29.38
N VAL A 421 6.19 5.39 28.79
CA VAL A 421 5.15 4.42 29.11
C VAL A 421 5.73 3.04 29.39
N GLU A 422 5.18 2.38 30.40
CA GLU A 422 5.33 0.95 30.65
C GLU A 422 4.20 0.20 29.93
N CYS A 423 4.55 -0.83 29.17
CA CYS A 423 3.61 -1.66 28.40
C CYS A 423 2.97 -2.72 29.32
N LEU A 424 1.65 -2.73 29.45
CA LEU A 424 0.92 -3.52 30.43
C LEU A 424 0.25 -4.77 29.85
N ASP A 425 -0.72 -4.58 28.95
CA ASP A 425 -1.53 -5.66 28.39
C ASP A 425 -2.03 -5.32 26.99
N PHE A 426 -1.74 -6.20 26.04
CA PHE A 426 -2.15 -6.08 24.65
C PHE A 426 -3.21 -7.11 24.23
N SER A 427 -3.80 -7.84 25.20
CA SER A 427 -4.81 -8.87 24.93
C SER A 427 -6.08 -8.35 24.23
N MET A 428 -6.31 -7.04 24.25
CA MET A 428 -7.41 -6.41 23.50
C MET A 428 -7.13 -6.26 22.00
N LEU A 429 -5.88 -6.44 21.57
CA LEU A 429 -5.52 -6.48 20.15
C LEU A 429 -5.94 -7.81 19.55
N LYS A 430 -6.82 -7.76 18.52
CA LYS A 430 -7.29 -8.96 17.84
C LYS A 430 -6.19 -9.65 17.04
N GLU A 431 -5.25 -8.87 16.50
CA GLU A 431 -4.12 -9.36 15.74
C GLU A 431 -2.85 -8.67 16.27
N LEU A 432 -1.87 -9.48 16.67
CA LEU A 432 -0.51 -9.03 16.98
C LEU A 432 0.28 -8.90 15.66
N GLY A 433 1.37 -8.14 15.65
CA GLY A 433 2.15 -7.89 14.43
C GLY A 433 1.71 -6.68 13.61
N VAL A 434 0.48 -6.20 13.79
CA VAL A 434 -0.02 -4.98 13.14
C VAL A 434 0.51 -3.74 13.90
N PRO A 435 1.04 -2.71 13.21
CA PRO A 435 1.52 -1.52 13.89
C PRO A 435 0.42 -0.71 14.61
N LEU A 436 0.70 -0.29 15.84
CA LEU A 436 -0.02 0.79 16.53
C LEU A 436 0.53 2.13 16.08
N ARG A 437 -0.32 3.03 15.60
CA ARG A 437 0.06 4.37 15.14
C ARG A 437 -0.25 5.44 16.15
N LEU A 438 0.41 6.59 15.97
CA LEU A 438 0.09 7.83 16.66
C LEU A 438 -0.65 8.78 15.71
N GLN A 439 -1.76 9.30 16.19
CA GLN A 439 -2.37 10.52 15.69
C GLN A 439 -2.04 11.63 16.69
N VAL A 440 -1.42 12.73 16.22
CA VAL A 440 -1.02 13.85 17.08
C VAL A 440 -1.73 15.12 16.64
N ASN A 441 -2.42 15.77 17.58
CA ASN A 441 -3.17 17.00 17.35
C ASN A 441 -2.75 18.09 18.33
N ASN A 442 -2.80 19.36 17.91
CA ASN A 442 -2.54 20.53 18.74
C ASN A 442 -3.75 21.40 19.08
N GLY A 443 -4.95 20.86 18.87
CA GLY A 443 -6.20 21.59 19.05
C GLY A 443 -6.61 22.43 17.83
N SER A 444 -5.85 22.41 16.74
CA SER A 444 -6.25 23.04 15.47
C SER A 444 -6.92 22.02 14.54
N PRO A 445 -8.20 22.21 14.16
CA PRO A 445 -8.83 21.37 13.15
C PRO A 445 -8.32 21.71 11.74
N PRO A 446 -8.29 20.73 10.82
CA PRO A 446 -8.66 19.33 11.04
C PRO A 446 -7.59 18.55 11.82
N PRO A 447 -7.98 17.57 12.67
CA PRO A 447 -7.02 16.65 13.28
C PRO A 447 -6.28 15.91 12.16
N TYR A 448 -4.95 15.91 12.19
CA TYR A 448 -4.15 15.10 11.28
C TYR A 448 -4.45 13.64 11.53
N VAL A 449 -4.71 12.88 10.47
CA VAL A 449 -5.23 11.52 10.62
C VAL A 449 -4.15 10.58 11.17
N PHE A 450 -2.86 10.79 10.83
CA PHE A 450 -1.73 9.99 11.32
C PHE A 450 -0.41 10.76 11.28
N VAL A 451 0.55 10.39 12.13
CA VAL A 451 1.96 10.76 12.00
C VAL A 451 2.73 9.60 11.36
N ARG A 452 3.41 9.87 10.24
CA ARG A 452 4.03 8.83 9.38
C ARG A 452 5.16 8.04 10.05
N ASN A 453 5.75 8.60 11.11
CA ASN A 453 6.81 7.97 11.90
C ASN A 453 6.32 7.43 13.26
N GLY A 454 5.01 7.49 13.53
CA GLY A 454 4.40 7.18 14.83
C GLY A 454 4.05 5.72 15.05
N SER A 455 4.62 4.78 14.31
CA SER A 455 4.16 3.39 14.31
C SER A 455 5.06 2.49 15.17
N ILE A 456 4.49 1.50 15.85
CA ILE A 456 5.24 0.43 16.55
C ILE A 456 4.50 -0.92 16.51
N VAL A 457 5.22 -2.02 16.35
CA VAL A 457 4.63 -3.37 16.32
C VAL A 457 4.49 -3.94 17.73
N VAL A 458 3.39 -4.63 17.98
CA VAL A 458 3.12 -5.33 19.24
C VAL A 458 3.33 -6.83 19.10
N ARG A 459 3.93 -7.46 20.12
CA ARG A 459 4.19 -8.90 20.21
C ARG A 459 3.56 -9.57 21.41
#